data_AF-F3GKE7-F1
#
_entry.id   AF-F3GKE7-F1
#
_cell.length_a   1.000
_cell.length_b   1.000
_cell.length_c   1.000
_cell.angle_alpha   90.00
_cell.angle_beta   90.00
_cell.angle_gamma   90.00
#
_symmetry.space_group_name_H-M   'P 1'
#
loop_
_entity.id
_entity.type
_entity.pdbx_description
1 polymer ?
#
loop_
_entity_poly.entity_id
_entity_poly.type
_entity_poly.pdbx_seq_one_letter_code
_entity_poly.pdbx_strand_id
1 'polypeptide(L)' 'MLVQLMSNLFYKTLLDDFSQGMKMQPLRFDDKGACNMIIDDTFALTLLRDDARERLLLIGLLDPPEDLPLQ' A
#
# COMPACT_ATOMS: atom_id res chain seq x y z
N MET A 1 -3.43 -17.88 -15.03
CA MET A 1 -1.98 -17.70 -14.87
C MET A 1 -1.44 -16.46 -15.60
N LEU A 2 -1.71 -16.25 -16.90
CA LEU A 2 -1.26 -15.02 -17.61
C LEU A 2 -1.88 -13.70 -17.10
N VAL A 3 -3.17 -13.68 -16.79
CA VAL A 3 -3.88 -12.50 -16.24
C VAL A 3 -3.24 -12.03 -14.92
N GLN A 4 -2.85 -12.98 -14.07
CA GLN A 4 -2.27 -12.73 -12.76
C GLN A 4 -0.84 -12.15 -12.85
N LEU A 5 -0.08 -12.51 -13.89
CA LEU A 5 1.23 -11.90 -14.16
C LEU A 5 1.09 -10.46 -14.65
N MET A 6 0.09 -10.18 -15.49
CA MET A 6 -0.16 -8.83 -16.01
C MET A 6 -0.74 -7.89 -14.95
N SER A 7 -1.65 -8.35 -14.09
CA SER A 7 -2.17 -7.56 -12.96
C SER A 7 -1.06 -7.20 -11.98
N ASN A 8 -0.17 -8.16 -11.69
CA ASN A 8 1.01 -7.94 -10.85
C ASN A 8 1.92 -6.83 -11.38
N LEU A 9 2.12 -6.78 -12.70
CA LEU A 9 2.92 -5.74 -13.35
C LEU A 9 2.20 -4.39 -13.36
N PHE A 10 0.87 -4.37 -13.52
CA PHE A 10 0.10 -3.12 -13.51
C PHE A 10 0.28 -2.33 -12.22
N TYR A 11 0.04 -2.95 -11.06
CA TYR A 11 0.18 -2.25 -9.78
C TYR A 11 1.64 -1.86 -9.49
N LYS A 12 2.60 -2.67 -9.95
CA LYS A 12 4.02 -2.32 -9.85
C LYS A 12 4.34 -1.06 -10.66
N THR A 13 3.95 -1.02 -11.94
CA THR A 13 4.17 0.16 -12.80
C THR A 13 3.52 1.40 -12.22
N LEU A 14 2.27 1.28 -11.73
CA LEU A 14 1.58 2.38 -11.05
C LEU A 14 2.39 2.91 -9.85
N LEU A 15 2.93 2.02 -9.03
CA LEU A 15 3.69 2.39 -7.84
C LEU A 15 5.07 2.99 -8.19
N ASP A 16 5.71 2.50 -9.26
CA ASP A 16 6.93 3.08 -9.80
C ASP A 16 6.69 4.52 -10.29
N ASP A 17 5.63 4.73 -11.08
CA ASP A 17 5.24 6.05 -11.61
C ASP A 17 4.88 7.03 -10.48
N PHE A 18 4.15 6.55 -9.46
CA PHE A 18 3.85 7.35 -8.26
C PHE A 18 5.12 7.77 -7.54
N SER A 19 6.05 6.83 -7.31
CA SER A 19 7.31 7.11 -6.63
C SER A 19 8.14 8.14 -7.40
N GLN A 20 8.17 8.04 -8.73
CA GLN A 20 8.85 9.00 -9.60
C GLN A 20 8.18 10.38 -9.54
N GLY A 21 6.85 10.44 -9.60
CA GLY A 21 6.08 11.69 -9.48
C GLY A 21 6.33 12.42 -8.16
N MET A 22 6.48 11.65 -7.08
CA MET A 22 6.80 12.14 -5.74
C MET A 22 8.31 12.41 -5.53
N LYS A 23 9.16 12.12 -6.52
CA LYS A 23 10.63 12.27 -6.45
C LYS A 23 11.26 11.53 -5.27
N MET A 24 10.75 10.34 -4.96
CA MET A 24 11.21 9.50 -3.87
C MET A 24 11.87 8.20 -4.37
N GLN A 25 12.49 7.46 -3.45
CA GLN A 25 12.95 6.11 -3.76
C GLN A 25 11.78 5.22 -4.19
N PRO A 26 11.98 4.29 -5.15
CA PRO A 26 10.90 3.44 -5.62
C PRO A 26 10.26 2.63 -4.50
N LEU A 27 8.97 2.85 -4.27
CA LEU A 27 8.14 2.03 -3.41
C LEU A 27 7.93 0.66 -4.04
N ARG A 28 7.80 -0.36 -3.20
CA ARG A 28 7.63 -1.75 -3.64
C ARG A 28 6.60 -2.47 -2.79
N PHE A 29 5.89 -3.38 -3.43
CA PHE A 29 5.13 -4.40 -2.74
C PHE A 29 6.07 -5.49 -2.24
N ASP A 30 5.81 -5.99 -1.04
CA ASP A 30 6.48 -7.16 -0.47
C ASP A 30 5.90 -8.47 -1.05
N ASP A 31 6.40 -9.61 -0.55
CA ASP A 31 5.97 -10.95 -0.97
C ASP A 31 4.48 -11.23 -0.67
N LYS A 32 3.84 -10.42 0.17
CA LYS A 32 2.41 -10.50 0.50
C LYS A 32 1.58 -9.51 -0.32
N GLY A 33 2.21 -8.75 -1.21
CA GLY A 33 1.54 -7.73 -2.01
C GLY A 33 1.20 -6.45 -1.25
N ALA A 34 1.83 -6.21 -0.09
CA ALA A 34 1.65 -5.01 0.72
C ALA A 34 2.80 -4.01 0.51
N CYS A 35 2.47 -2.72 0.51
CA CYS A 35 3.44 -1.62 0.55
C CYS A 35 3.06 -0.71 1.72
N ASN A 36 3.87 -0.74 2.77
CA ASN A 36 3.64 0.05 3.98
C ASN A 36 4.37 1.38 3.88
N MET A 37 3.71 2.45 4.30
CA MET A 37 4.21 3.82 4.29
C MET A 37 3.84 4.51 5.60
N ILE A 38 4.68 5.47 5.98
CA ILE A 38 4.37 6.45 7.01
C ILE A 38 4.36 7.81 6.32
N ILE A 39 3.23 8.52 6.39
CA ILE A 39 3.07 9.85 5.82
C ILE A 39 3.28 10.88 6.94
N ASP A 40 4.12 11.88 6.67
CA ASP A 40 4.45 12.97 7.62
C ASP A 40 4.88 12.47 9.01
N ASP A 41 5.60 11.34 9.06
CA ASP A 41 6.03 10.65 10.29
C ASP A 41 4.88 10.30 11.27
N THR A 42 3.63 10.36 10.81
CA THR A 42 2.43 10.31 11.67
C THR A 42 1.45 9.26 11.20
N PHE A 43 1.06 9.28 9.92
CA PHE A 43 -0.04 8.46 9.43
C PHE A 43 0.47 7.15 8.86
N ALA A 44 0.16 6.04 9.53
CA ALA A 44 0.42 4.70 9.01
C ALA A 44 -0.59 4.36 7.90
N LEU A 45 -0.07 4.02 6.72
CA LEU A 45 -0.86 3.72 5.54
C LEU A 45 -0.28 2.51 4.81
N THR A 46 -1.15 1.61 4.37
CA THR A 46 -0.79 0.41 3.61
C THR A 46 -1.54 0.39 2.28
N LEU A 47 -0.80 0.25 1.19
CA LEU A 47 -1.34 -0.20 -0.09
C LEU A 47 -1.31 -1.73 -0.12
N LEU A 48 -2.45 -2.37 -0.32
CA LEU A 48 -2.55 -3.83 -0.38
C LEU A 48 -3.18 -4.27 -1.69
N ARG A 49 -2.46 -5.12 -2.44
CA ARG A 49 -3.00 -5.74 -3.66
C ARG A 49 -3.94 -6.88 -3.29
N ASP A 50 -5.13 -6.87 -3.88
CA ASP A 50 -6.09 -7.98 -3.83
C ASP A 50 -6.27 -8.49 -5.26
N ASP A 51 -5.28 -9.28 -5.72
CA ASP A 51 -5.21 -9.79 -7.09
C ASP A 51 -6.40 -10.69 -7.45
N ALA A 52 -6.96 -11.39 -6.46
CA ALA A 52 -8.13 -12.26 -6.66
C ALA A 52 -9.39 -11.46 -7.02
N ARG A 53 -9.45 -10.20 -6.62
CA ARG A 53 -10.58 -9.28 -6.88
C ARG A 53 -10.17 -8.09 -7.76
N GLU A 54 -8.98 -8.14 -8.35
CA GLU A 54 -8.43 -7.13 -9.26
C GLU A 54 -8.55 -5.69 -8.71
N ARG A 55 -8.24 -5.50 -7.43
CA ARG A 55 -8.33 -4.18 -6.77
C ARG A 55 -7.11 -3.86 -5.92
N LEU A 56 -6.83 -2.57 -5.79
CA LEU A 56 -5.84 -2.03 -4.86
C LEU A 56 -6.55 -1.40 -3.67
N LEU A 57 -6.23 -1.84 -2.47
CA LEU A 57 -6.80 -1.32 -1.23
C LEU A 57 -5.87 -0.26 -0.65
N LEU A 58 -6.45 0.84 -0.19
CA LEU A 58 -5.80 1.85 0.62
C LEU A 58 -6.31 1.70 2.05
N ILE A 59 -5.43 1.31 2.97
CA ILE A 59 -5.79 1.03 4.36
C ILE A 59 -5.01 2.01 5.25
N GLY A 60 -5.72 2.85 5.99
CA GLY A 60 -5.12 3.77 6.95
C GLY A 60 -5.44 3.32 8.38
N LEU A 61 -4.48 3.47 9.28
CA LEU A 61 -4.77 3.41 10.71
C LEU A 61 -5.45 4.73 11.11
N LEU A 62 -6.69 4.63 11.60
CA LEU A 62 -7.32 5.72 12.33
C LEU A 62 -6.86 5.65 13.78
N ASP A 63 -6.63 6.80 14.42
CA ASP A 63 -6.16 6.86 15.80
C ASP A 63 -7.01 5.96 16.71
N PRO A 64 -6.39 5.22 17.66
CA PRO A 64 -7.16 4.56 18.69
C PRO A 64 -7.96 5.63 19.45
N PRO A 65 -9.23 5.36 19.82
CA PRO A 65 -10.00 6.30 20.62
C PRO A 65 -9.22 6.64 21.90
N GLU A 66 -9.13 7.92 22.25
CA GLU A 66 -8.48 8.42 23.47
C GLU A 66 -9.09 7.82 24.77
N ASP A 67 -10.20 7.08 24.67
CA ASP A 67 -11.01 6.57 25.77
C ASP A 67 -10.94 5.04 26.00
N LEU A 68 -9.79 4.40 25.77
CA LEU A 68 -9.56 3.06 26.34
C LEU A 68 -8.72 3.21 27.62
N PRO A 69 -9.32 3.06 28.82
CA PRO A 69 -8.52 3.06 30.04
C PRO A 69 -7.48 1.96 29.94
N LEU A 70 -6.22 2.34 30.11
CA LEU A 70 -5.11 1.41 30.29
C LEU A 70 -5.43 0.58 31.54
N GLN A 71 -5.93 -0.65 31.33
CA GLN A 71 -6.13 -1.64 32.39
C GLN A 71 -4.82 -2.36 32.70
#